data_AF-A0A7D8YSB7-F1
#
_entry.id   AF-A0A7D8YSB7-F1
#
_cell.length_a   1.000
_cell.length_b   1.000
_cell.length_c   1.000
_cell.angle_alpha   90.00
_cell.angle_beta   90.00
_cell.angle_gamma   90.00
#
_symmetry.space_group_name_H-M   'P 1'
#
loop_
_entity.id
_entity.type
_entity.pdbx_description
1 polymer ?
#
loop_
_entity_poly.entity_id
_entity_poly.type
_entity_poly.pdbx_seq_one_letter_code
_entity_poly.pdbx_strand_id
1 'polypeptide(L)'
;MRLKQPPWLLLSDVGPVPGLDDPVQLSATADGFPSPSAVADASRSPTPTPAEASATSRETPKSKPKSKDPAAHLIYMRYLQRNQPPRTSIEKFGSGYQDYLQAPLQPLTDNLESVTYEVFEKDPVKYDWYERAIAQALSDWSKQSKPTSSSSGAVVIAVAGSGRGPLVTRALRASNTTGVPVEVWAVEKNPNAYVLLQRHNDMDWDGVVNVVKSDMRAWKGPLVNPTTTIGQAVTSTATSPASPYGKVDILVSELLGSFADNELSPECLDGVQHVLAPQFGISIPSSYTAHLTPILAPRLHADISHRAVTDTTATETPYVVMLHAIDYLATTVPDHPRIQQVWEFVHPLPESTLAIAEARRGGGVSGGGGGSMAGGDGANEHNTRHSRMKFVCRNRGVVNGLAGYFEAVLYDGGVEGKVELSTRPDTIDEKSKDMISWFPIFFPLKNPLYYPDDSELEVSIWRQTDDRKVWYEWMVEAFAMVGPAKRMRLGMSEVGSSRKVGCLM
;
A
#
# COMPACT_ATOMS: atom_id res chain seq x y z
N MET A 1 -19.02 -5.66 19.91
CA MET A 1 -18.22 -6.90 19.98
C MET A 1 -18.72 -7.91 18.95
N ARG A 2 -17.93 -8.20 17.91
CA ARG A 2 -18.14 -9.37 17.03
C ARG A 2 -16.81 -10.05 16.82
N LEU A 3 -16.29 -10.64 17.89
CA LEU A 3 -15.21 -11.62 17.82
C LEU A 3 -15.85 -13.01 17.71
N LYS A 4 -15.33 -13.86 16.83
CA LYS A 4 -15.74 -15.28 16.71
C LYS A 4 -15.31 -16.11 17.92
N GLN A 5 -14.48 -15.56 18.82
CA GLN A 5 -14.05 -16.20 20.05
C GLN A 5 -14.00 -15.19 21.22
N PRO A 6 -14.20 -15.66 22.48
CA PRO A 6 -14.00 -14.88 23.71
C PRO A 6 -12.65 -14.12 23.70
N PRO A 7 -12.58 -12.93 24.34
CA PRO A 7 -12.75 -12.86 25.78
C PRO A 7 -13.85 -11.91 26.25
N TRP A 8 -14.24 -12.10 27.51
CA TRP A 8 -15.09 -11.21 28.29
C TRP A 8 -14.61 -9.76 28.19
N LEU A 9 -15.52 -8.83 27.86
CA LEU A 9 -15.28 -7.39 27.89
C LEU A 9 -15.16 -6.92 29.34
N LEU A 10 -14.14 -6.12 29.65
CA LEU A 10 -14.20 -5.17 30.75
C LEU A 10 -14.68 -3.83 30.17
N LEU A 11 -15.78 -3.28 30.68
CA LEU A 11 -16.31 -1.97 30.26
C LEU A 11 -16.07 -0.96 31.40
N SER A 12 -15.41 0.16 31.08
CA SER A 12 -15.29 1.36 31.93
C SER A 12 -16.07 2.51 31.28
N ASP A 13 -16.61 3.42 32.09
CA ASP A 13 -17.23 4.70 31.68
C ASP A 13 -18.39 4.62 30.69
N VAL A 14 -19.12 3.51 30.71
CA VAL A 14 -20.36 3.40 29.95
C VAL A 14 -21.53 3.84 30.84
N GLY A 15 -22.17 4.95 30.50
CA GLY A 15 -23.27 5.55 31.26
C GLY A 15 -24.49 4.63 31.49
N PRO A 16 -25.57 5.16 32.10
CA PRO A 16 -26.73 4.35 32.49
C PRO A 16 -27.47 3.73 31.29
N VAL A 17 -28.06 2.55 31.50
CA VAL A 17 -28.80 1.79 30.47
C VAL A 17 -30.24 2.32 30.35
N PRO A 18 -30.68 2.83 29.19
CA PRO A 18 -32.06 3.26 28.99
C PRO A 18 -33.05 2.07 29.10
N GLY A 19 -34.16 2.25 29.83
CA GLY A 19 -35.23 1.26 29.94
C GLY A 19 -35.02 0.15 30.98
N LEU A 20 -33.95 0.21 31.79
CA LEU A 20 -33.73 -0.77 32.86
C LEU A 20 -34.64 -0.54 34.09
N ASP A 21 -35.10 0.70 34.28
CA ASP A 21 -35.82 1.12 35.49
C ASP A 21 -37.32 1.36 35.31
N ASP A 22 -37.81 1.43 34.06
CA ASP A 22 -39.19 1.86 33.76
C ASP A 22 -40.00 0.78 33.02
N PRO A 23 -40.86 0.02 33.73
CA PRO A 23 -41.61 -1.12 33.18
C PRO A 23 -42.76 -0.72 32.23
N VAL A 24 -43.01 0.58 31.99
CA VAL A 24 -44.12 1.06 31.15
C VAL A 24 -43.67 1.37 29.70
N GLN A 25 -42.37 1.47 29.42
CA GLN A 25 -41.83 1.72 28.08
C GLN A 25 -41.61 0.46 27.21
N LEU A 26 -42.25 -0.66 27.53
CA LEU A 26 -42.29 -1.83 26.65
C LEU A 26 -43.33 -1.60 25.53
N SER A 27 -42.98 -0.79 24.52
CA SER A 27 -43.85 -0.60 23.35
C SER A 27 -43.80 -1.84 22.44
N ALA A 28 -44.98 -2.39 22.13
CA ALA A 28 -45.17 -3.52 21.24
C ALA A 28 -44.98 -3.13 19.77
N THR A 29 -43.83 -3.46 19.17
CA THR A 29 -43.66 -3.47 17.69
C THR A 29 -42.67 -4.55 17.27
N ALA A 30 -43.20 -5.53 16.53
CA ALA A 30 -42.65 -6.61 15.68
C ALA A 30 -41.36 -7.38 16.05
N ASP A 31 -40.41 -6.85 16.83
CA ASP A 31 -39.24 -7.57 17.40
C ASP A 31 -38.76 -6.95 18.74
N GLY A 32 -39.58 -6.06 19.35
CA GLY A 32 -39.44 -5.65 20.75
C GLY A 32 -38.44 -4.53 21.08
N PHE A 33 -38.04 -3.64 20.14
CA PHE A 33 -37.25 -2.44 20.46
C PHE A 33 -37.60 -1.24 19.56
N PRO A 34 -37.62 0.01 20.09
CA PRO A 34 -37.99 1.20 19.30
C PRO A 34 -36.90 1.59 18.29
N SER A 35 -37.33 2.21 17.18
CA SER A 35 -36.45 2.67 16.09
C SER A 35 -35.56 3.84 16.51
N PRO A 36 -34.42 4.09 15.81
CA PRO A 36 -33.53 5.22 16.11
C PRO A 36 -34.21 6.60 16.06
N SER A 37 -35.32 6.73 15.36
CA SER A 37 -36.14 7.95 15.30
C SER A 37 -36.94 8.22 16.57
N ALA A 38 -37.34 7.18 17.33
CA ALA A 38 -38.15 7.34 18.53
C ALA A 38 -37.35 7.85 19.75
N VAL A 39 -36.02 7.71 19.72
CA VAL A 39 -35.12 8.14 20.82
C VAL A 39 -34.62 9.59 20.67
N ALA A 40 -34.78 10.22 19.50
CA ALA A 40 -34.40 11.61 19.30
C ALA A 40 -35.29 12.58 20.13
N ASP A 41 -36.57 12.24 20.31
CA ASP A 41 -37.56 13.08 21.01
C ASP A 41 -37.43 13.04 22.55
N ALA A 42 -36.75 12.04 23.11
CA ALA A 42 -36.56 11.93 24.57
C ALA A 42 -35.60 12.98 25.15
N SER A 43 -34.88 13.71 24.30
CA SER A 43 -33.95 14.78 24.71
C SER A 43 -34.64 16.11 25.05
N ARG A 44 -35.97 16.23 24.88
CA ARG A 44 -36.71 17.51 24.99
C ARG A 44 -37.76 17.59 26.09
N SER A 45 -37.91 16.59 26.95
CA SER A 45 -38.89 16.70 28.06
C SER A 45 -38.32 17.51 29.25
N PRO A 46 -39.06 18.51 29.78
CA PRO A 46 -38.61 19.29 30.93
C PRO A 46 -38.63 18.43 32.19
N THR A 47 -37.54 18.49 32.97
CA THR A 47 -37.43 17.82 34.26
C THR A 47 -38.44 18.39 35.27
N PRO A 48 -39.14 17.56 36.07
CA PRO A 48 -40.13 18.05 37.03
C PRO A 48 -39.47 18.75 38.21
N THR A 49 -40.20 19.67 38.83
CA THR A 49 -39.68 20.47 39.94
C THR A 49 -39.60 19.67 41.25
N PRO A 50 -38.74 20.06 42.21
CA PRO A 50 -38.58 19.34 43.48
C PRO A 50 -39.89 19.17 44.29
N ALA A 51 -40.87 20.06 44.10
CA ALA A 51 -42.18 19.97 44.76
C ALA A 51 -43.08 18.87 44.15
N GLU A 52 -42.97 18.61 42.85
CA GLU A 52 -43.70 17.53 42.17
C GLU A 52 -43.10 16.16 42.50
N ALA A 53 -41.77 16.10 42.72
CA ALA A 53 -41.07 14.90 43.17
C ALA A 53 -41.39 14.51 44.62
N SER A 54 -41.80 15.47 45.48
CA SER A 54 -42.12 15.15 46.88
C SER A 54 -43.54 14.60 47.05
N ALA A 55 -44.49 14.94 46.18
CA ALA A 55 -45.88 14.51 46.28
C ALA A 55 -46.08 13.01 45.94
N THR A 56 -45.26 12.45 45.05
CA THR A 56 -45.31 11.04 44.63
C THR A 56 -44.71 10.07 45.65
N SER A 57 -44.04 10.57 46.70
CA SER A 57 -43.35 9.73 47.70
C SER A 57 -44.24 9.17 48.81
N ARG A 58 -45.54 9.53 48.87
CA ARG A 58 -46.41 9.17 50.01
C ARG A 58 -47.37 8.00 49.81
N GLU A 59 -47.46 7.40 48.64
CA GLU A 59 -48.29 6.20 48.45
C GLU A 59 -47.63 5.16 47.54
N THR A 60 -46.74 4.32 48.08
CA THR A 60 -46.52 2.96 47.53
C THR A 60 -46.11 1.98 48.64
N PRO A 61 -46.69 0.77 48.69
CA PRO A 61 -46.33 -0.24 49.67
C PRO A 61 -44.95 -0.83 49.35
N LYS A 62 -44.21 -1.23 50.40
CA LYS A 62 -42.87 -1.85 50.34
C LYS A 62 -42.69 -2.76 49.11
N SER A 63 -42.00 -2.27 48.08
CA SER A 63 -41.67 -3.06 46.89
C SER A 63 -40.68 -4.15 47.28
N LYS A 64 -41.03 -5.42 47.00
CA LYS A 64 -40.10 -6.55 47.02
C LYS A 64 -38.80 -6.20 46.26
N PRO A 65 -37.63 -6.73 46.64
CA PRO A 65 -36.40 -6.47 45.90
C PRO A 65 -36.63 -6.84 44.44
N LYS A 66 -36.52 -5.86 43.53
CA LYS A 66 -36.64 -6.09 42.08
C LYS A 66 -35.69 -7.23 41.74
N SER A 67 -36.24 -8.38 41.32
CA SER A 67 -35.45 -9.45 40.74
C SER A 67 -34.65 -8.84 39.60
N LYS A 68 -33.31 -8.83 39.70
CA LYS A 68 -32.46 -8.40 38.58
C LYS A 68 -32.86 -9.21 37.36
N ASP A 69 -33.26 -8.54 36.30
CA ASP A 69 -33.57 -9.21 35.03
C ASP A 69 -32.30 -9.96 34.59
N PRO A 70 -32.33 -11.30 34.51
CA PRO A 70 -31.16 -12.08 34.11
C PRO A 70 -30.70 -11.76 32.67
N ALA A 71 -31.56 -11.16 31.84
CA ALA A 71 -31.25 -10.79 30.46
C ALA A 71 -30.67 -9.36 30.31
N ALA A 72 -30.71 -8.53 31.35
CA ALA A 72 -30.26 -7.13 31.30
C ALA A 72 -28.84 -6.97 30.73
N HIS A 73 -27.93 -7.85 31.14
CA HIS A 73 -26.55 -7.85 30.65
C HIS A 73 -26.47 -8.19 29.15
N LEU A 74 -27.27 -9.16 28.68
CA LEU A 74 -27.31 -9.54 27.27
C LEU A 74 -27.94 -8.45 26.39
N ILE A 75 -29.00 -7.79 26.89
CA ILE A 75 -29.62 -6.65 26.21
C ILE A 75 -28.58 -5.54 26.02
N TYR A 76 -27.83 -5.23 27.08
CA TYR A 76 -26.80 -4.22 27.03
C TYR A 76 -25.66 -4.57 26.07
N MET A 77 -25.20 -5.83 26.08
CA MET A 77 -24.20 -6.31 25.11
C MET A 77 -24.69 -6.20 23.65
N ARG A 78 -25.98 -6.48 23.39
CA ARG A 78 -26.59 -6.29 22.07
C ARG A 78 -26.72 -4.82 21.70
N TYR A 79 -27.06 -3.95 22.64
CA TYR A 79 -27.06 -2.51 22.45
C TYR A 79 -25.67 -2.02 22.02
N LEU A 80 -24.61 -2.37 22.76
CA LEU A 80 -23.25 -2.01 22.40
C LEU A 80 -22.83 -2.57 21.04
N GLN A 81 -23.27 -3.79 20.70
CA GLN A 81 -23.00 -4.38 19.39
C GLN A 81 -23.69 -3.63 18.24
N ARG A 82 -24.93 -3.15 18.44
CA ARG A 82 -25.71 -2.42 17.43
C ARG A 82 -25.21 -0.99 17.23
N ASN A 83 -24.70 -0.36 18.29
CA ASN A 83 -24.22 1.02 18.28
C ASN A 83 -22.71 1.14 18.02
N GLN A 84 -22.05 0.10 17.49
CA GLN A 84 -20.66 0.25 17.04
C GLN A 84 -20.60 1.11 15.79
N PRO A 85 -19.50 1.87 15.59
CA PRO A 85 -19.26 2.56 14.34
C PRO A 85 -19.36 1.61 13.14
N PRO A 86 -19.84 2.09 11.98
CA PRO A 86 -19.82 1.29 10.77
C PRO A 86 -18.38 0.93 10.41
N ARG A 87 -18.19 -0.28 9.88
CA ARG A 87 -16.89 -0.72 9.38
C ARG A 87 -16.43 0.18 8.23
N THR A 88 -15.15 0.50 8.24
CA THR A 88 -14.43 1.14 7.13
C THR A 88 -14.45 0.25 5.88
N SER A 89 -14.10 0.83 4.73
CA SER A 89 -14.06 0.10 3.45
C SER A 89 -13.08 -1.08 3.50
N ILE A 90 -11.89 -0.87 4.07
CA ILE A 90 -10.88 -1.92 4.27
C ILE A 90 -11.34 -3.01 5.24
N GLU A 91 -12.07 -2.68 6.32
CA GLU A 91 -12.59 -3.68 7.26
C GLU A 91 -13.71 -4.55 6.68
N LYS A 92 -14.51 -3.99 5.77
CA LYS A 92 -15.52 -4.74 5.03
C LYS A 92 -14.85 -5.68 4.04
N PHE A 93 -13.91 -5.16 3.24
CA PHE A 93 -13.20 -5.91 2.23
C PHE A 93 -12.32 -7.02 2.83
N GLY A 94 -11.54 -6.70 3.85
CA GLY A 94 -10.66 -7.65 4.54
C GLY A 94 -11.35 -8.57 5.52
N SER A 95 -12.69 -8.62 5.55
CA SER A 95 -13.42 -9.56 6.40
C SER A 95 -13.06 -11.01 6.07
N GLY A 96 -12.42 -11.72 7.00
CA GLY A 96 -11.89 -13.07 6.81
C GLY A 96 -10.38 -13.13 6.58
N TYR A 97 -9.73 -12.00 6.30
CA TYR A 97 -8.29 -11.87 6.11
C TYR A 97 -7.54 -11.35 7.35
N GLN A 98 -8.27 -11.06 8.45
CA GLN A 98 -7.66 -10.62 9.70
C GLN A 98 -6.63 -11.64 10.21
N ASP A 99 -5.39 -11.20 10.34
CA ASP A 99 -4.24 -12.00 10.74
C ASP A 99 -4.05 -13.27 9.89
N TYR A 100 -4.47 -13.25 8.62
CA TYR A 100 -4.25 -14.32 7.67
C TYR A 100 -2.99 -14.05 6.85
N LEU A 101 -1.97 -14.91 7.02
CA LEU A 101 -0.68 -14.77 6.36
C LEU A 101 -0.75 -15.20 4.89
N GLN A 102 -0.35 -14.30 4.00
CA GLN A 102 -0.25 -14.52 2.55
C GLN A 102 1.18 -14.30 2.10
N ALA A 103 1.67 -15.13 1.18
CA ALA A 103 2.94 -14.81 0.50
C ALA A 103 2.74 -13.55 -0.36
N PRO A 104 3.70 -12.61 -0.38
CA PRO A 104 3.69 -11.49 -1.32
C PRO A 104 3.65 -12.01 -2.76
N LEU A 105 2.94 -11.30 -3.62
CA LEU A 105 2.89 -11.65 -5.04
C LEU A 105 4.24 -11.39 -5.70
N GLN A 106 4.54 -12.12 -6.77
CA GLN A 106 5.72 -11.89 -7.61
C GLN A 106 5.30 -11.76 -9.09
N PRO A 107 4.61 -10.66 -9.49
CA PRO A 107 4.05 -10.55 -10.84
C PRO A 107 5.09 -10.54 -11.96
N LEU A 108 6.36 -10.20 -11.65
CA LEU A 108 7.45 -10.28 -12.61
C LEU A 108 7.80 -11.73 -12.98
N THR A 109 7.82 -12.63 -12.00
CA THR A 109 8.13 -14.05 -12.19
C THR A 109 6.90 -14.84 -12.64
N ASP A 110 5.76 -14.60 -11.99
CA ASP A 110 4.54 -15.40 -12.16
C ASP A 110 3.49 -14.67 -13.00
N ASN A 111 2.78 -15.42 -13.83
CA ASN A 111 1.61 -14.88 -14.53
C ASN A 111 0.40 -14.93 -13.59
N LEU A 112 -0.05 -13.76 -13.14
CA LEU A 112 -1.22 -13.64 -12.28
C LEU A 112 -2.49 -14.22 -12.93
N GLU A 113 -3.31 -14.84 -12.10
CA GLU A 113 -4.62 -15.35 -12.48
C GLU A 113 -5.66 -14.21 -12.64
N SER A 114 -6.70 -14.46 -13.44
CA SER A 114 -7.75 -13.46 -13.70
C SER A 114 -8.46 -12.99 -12.43
N VAL A 115 -8.65 -13.88 -11.45
CA VAL A 115 -9.28 -13.55 -10.16
C VAL A 115 -8.45 -12.53 -9.36
N THR A 116 -7.12 -12.60 -9.44
CA THR A 116 -6.23 -11.67 -8.76
C THR A 116 -6.39 -10.26 -9.32
N TYR A 117 -6.45 -10.11 -10.64
CA TYR A 117 -6.73 -8.81 -11.27
C TYR A 117 -8.11 -8.27 -10.90
N GLU A 118 -9.13 -9.13 -10.82
CA GLU A 118 -10.48 -8.71 -10.41
C GLU A 118 -10.51 -8.16 -8.98
N VAL A 119 -9.66 -8.68 -8.11
CA VAL A 119 -9.49 -8.15 -6.76
C VAL A 119 -8.84 -6.76 -6.79
N PHE A 120 -7.78 -6.57 -7.60
CA PHE A 120 -7.15 -5.26 -7.75
C PHE A 120 -8.10 -4.20 -8.30
N GLU A 121 -8.93 -4.58 -9.25
CA GLU A 121 -9.87 -3.69 -9.94
C GLU A 121 -11.06 -3.25 -9.07
N LYS A 122 -11.28 -3.91 -7.92
CA LYS A 122 -12.33 -3.53 -6.97
C LYS A 122 -11.99 -2.25 -6.19
N ASP A 123 -10.76 -1.76 -6.26
CA ASP A 123 -10.34 -0.52 -5.60
C ASP A 123 -10.50 0.69 -6.53
N PRO A 124 -11.57 1.50 -6.38
CA PRO A 124 -11.75 2.69 -7.21
C PRO A 124 -10.75 3.80 -6.87
N VAL A 125 -10.34 3.91 -5.60
CA VAL A 125 -9.49 4.99 -5.09
C VAL A 125 -8.14 4.97 -5.78
N LYS A 126 -7.52 3.78 -5.87
CA LYS A 126 -6.24 3.62 -6.58
C LYS A 126 -6.30 4.21 -7.99
N TYR A 127 -7.26 3.77 -8.81
CA TYR A 127 -7.32 4.17 -10.22
C TYR A 127 -7.76 5.62 -10.41
N ASP A 128 -8.59 6.16 -9.51
CA ASP A 128 -8.96 7.58 -9.54
C ASP A 128 -7.74 8.48 -9.23
N TRP A 129 -6.82 8.04 -8.36
CA TRP A 129 -5.60 8.78 -8.06
C TRP A 129 -4.61 8.75 -9.23
N TYR A 130 -4.46 7.60 -9.88
CA TYR A 130 -3.68 7.49 -11.12
C TYR A 130 -4.28 8.37 -12.23
N GLU A 131 -5.61 8.41 -12.39
CA GLU A 131 -6.26 9.29 -13.36
C GLU A 131 -5.95 10.77 -13.08
N ARG A 132 -6.01 11.19 -11.81
CA ARG A 132 -5.65 12.55 -11.38
C ARG A 132 -4.19 12.88 -11.67
N ALA A 133 -3.27 11.97 -11.36
CA ALA A 133 -1.85 12.15 -11.63
C ALA A 133 -1.57 12.33 -13.14
N ILE A 134 -2.18 11.48 -13.98
CA ILE A 134 -2.05 11.58 -15.44
C ILE A 134 -2.68 12.89 -15.95
N ALA A 135 -3.87 13.27 -15.46
CA ALA A 135 -4.54 14.49 -15.88
C ALA A 135 -3.73 15.75 -15.51
N GLN A 136 -3.13 15.77 -14.32
CA GLN A 136 -2.28 16.88 -13.90
C GLN A 136 -0.99 16.93 -14.74
N ALA A 137 -0.34 15.78 -14.97
CA ALA A 137 0.84 15.69 -15.84
C ALA A 137 0.56 16.18 -17.26
N LEU A 138 -0.58 15.82 -17.85
CA LEU A 138 -1.01 16.28 -19.17
C LEU A 138 -1.29 17.79 -19.20
N SER A 139 -1.99 18.29 -18.17
CA SER A 139 -2.28 19.73 -18.04
C SER A 139 -1.00 20.54 -17.96
N ASP A 140 -0.03 20.08 -17.18
CA ASP A 140 1.26 20.74 -17.03
C ASP A 140 2.12 20.62 -18.28
N TRP A 141 2.04 19.49 -19.00
CA TRP A 141 2.69 19.33 -20.30
C TRP A 141 2.21 20.38 -21.31
N SER A 142 0.89 20.59 -21.37
CA SER A 142 0.27 21.58 -22.26
C SER A 142 0.58 23.01 -21.83
N LYS A 143 0.40 23.37 -20.55
CA LYS A 143 0.69 24.71 -20.01
C LYS A 143 2.14 25.12 -20.25
N GLN A 144 3.07 24.18 -20.10
CA GLN A 144 4.51 24.44 -20.27
C GLN A 144 4.95 24.33 -21.73
N SER A 145 4.05 23.99 -22.66
CA SER A 145 4.35 23.80 -24.09
C SER A 145 5.54 22.86 -24.32
N LYS A 146 5.59 21.75 -23.56
CA LYS A 146 6.65 20.75 -23.70
C LYS A 146 6.55 20.05 -25.06
N PRO A 147 7.69 19.72 -25.69
CA PRO A 147 7.68 18.97 -26.94
C PRO A 147 7.08 17.57 -26.72
N THR A 148 6.44 17.01 -27.76
CA THR A 148 5.87 15.67 -27.72
C THR A 148 6.67 14.70 -28.57
N SER A 149 6.65 13.42 -28.21
CA SER A 149 7.38 12.38 -28.94
C SER A 149 6.63 11.87 -30.18
N SER A 150 5.33 12.13 -30.31
CA SER A 150 4.53 11.77 -31.51
C SER A 150 4.66 12.81 -32.62
N SER A 151 4.65 12.37 -33.88
CA SER A 151 4.63 13.24 -35.06
C SER A 151 3.33 14.03 -35.22
N SER A 152 2.26 13.57 -34.58
CA SER A 152 0.94 14.21 -34.58
C SER A 152 0.83 15.40 -33.61
N GLY A 153 1.83 15.61 -32.75
CA GLY A 153 1.73 16.55 -31.63
C GLY A 153 1.00 15.99 -30.40
N ALA A 154 0.60 14.71 -30.41
CA ALA A 154 0.01 14.04 -29.25
C ALA A 154 1.07 13.60 -28.24
N VAL A 155 0.73 13.65 -26.95
CA VAL A 155 1.59 13.15 -25.87
C VAL A 155 1.59 11.63 -25.89
N VAL A 156 2.76 11.00 -25.96
CA VAL A 156 2.89 9.54 -25.98
C VAL A 156 2.87 9.01 -24.55
N ILE A 157 1.84 8.23 -24.19
CA ILE A 157 1.72 7.58 -22.89
C ILE A 157 1.96 6.08 -23.04
N ALA A 158 2.89 5.52 -22.27
CA ALA A 158 3.03 4.07 -22.15
C ALA A 158 2.59 3.60 -20.77
N VAL A 159 1.65 2.66 -20.72
CA VAL A 159 1.25 1.94 -19.50
C VAL A 159 2.04 0.64 -19.46
N ALA A 160 3.10 0.60 -18.65
CA ALA A 160 4.00 -0.53 -18.52
C ALA A 160 3.55 -1.46 -17.37
N GLY A 161 3.21 -2.72 -17.71
CA GLY A 161 2.50 -3.61 -16.79
C GLY A 161 1.00 -3.27 -16.77
N SER A 162 0.39 -3.21 -17.95
CA SER A 162 -1.00 -2.74 -18.12
C SER A 162 -2.07 -3.69 -17.58
N GLY A 163 -1.72 -4.94 -17.24
CA GLY A 163 -2.64 -5.92 -16.68
C GLY A 163 -3.85 -6.12 -17.60
N ARG A 164 -5.06 -5.99 -17.04
CA ARG A 164 -6.32 -6.06 -17.81
C ARG A 164 -6.79 -4.72 -18.37
N GLY A 165 -5.99 -3.65 -18.24
CA GLY A 165 -6.25 -2.35 -18.85
C GLY A 165 -6.98 -1.28 -18.02
N PRO A 166 -7.16 -1.36 -16.68
CA PRO A 166 -7.82 -0.27 -15.95
C PRO A 166 -7.05 1.05 -16.08
N LEU A 167 -5.71 1.04 -15.97
CA LEU A 167 -4.89 2.25 -16.12
C LEU A 167 -4.88 2.80 -17.56
N VAL A 168 -4.99 1.93 -18.57
CA VAL A 168 -5.16 2.34 -19.98
C VAL A 168 -6.45 3.16 -20.13
N THR A 169 -7.54 2.65 -19.55
CA THR A 169 -8.83 3.35 -19.54
C THR A 169 -8.72 4.70 -18.81
N ARG A 170 -8.00 4.75 -17.68
CA ARG A 170 -7.77 6.00 -16.93
C ARG A 170 -6.92 7.00 -17.72
N ALA A 171 -5.91 6.57 -18.46
CA ALA A 171 -5.13 7.45 -19.32
C ALA A 171 -5.97 8.10 -20.43
N LEU A 172 -6.85 7.33 -21.09
CA LEU A 172 -7.78 7.84 -22.10
C LEU A 172 -8.78 8.85 -21.50
N ARG A 173 -9.31 8.57 -20.30
CA ARG A 173 -10.20 9.49 -19.58
C ARG A 173 -9.51 10.78 -19.16
N ALA A 174 -8.27 10.70 -18.69
CA ALA A 174 -7.47 11.87 -18.34
C ALA A 174 -7.22 12.76 -19.57
N SER A 175 -6.94 12.17 -20.73
CA SER A 175 -6.84 12.91 -22.00
C SER A 175 -8.14 13.61 -22.37
N ASN A 176 -9.27 12.91 -22.32
CA ASN A 176 -10.57 13.50 -22.62
C ASN A 176 -10.95 14.64 -21.66
N THR A 177 -10.60 14.49 -20.38
CA THR A 177 -10.88 15.50 -19.33
C THR A 177 -10.03 16.75 -19.51
N THR A 178 -8.76 16.60 -19.89
CA THR A 178 -7.81 17.70 -20.05
C THR A 178 -7.86 18.34 -21.44
N GLY A 179 -8.40 17.65 -22.44
CA GLY A 179 -8.39 18.05 -23.84
C GLY A 179 -7.03 17.89 -24.53
N VAL A 180 -6.04 17.29 -23.85
CA VAL A 180 -4.70 17.07 -24.40
C VAL A 180 -4.70 15.76 -25.18
N PRO A 181 -4.40 15.76 -26.49
CA PRO A 181 -4.40 14.55 -27.31
C PRO A 181 -3.27 13.61 -26.88
N VAL A 182 -3.56 12.30 -26.84
CA VAL A 182 -2.61 11.27 -26.43
C VAL A 182 -2.52 10.12 -27.43
N GLU A 183 -1.35 9.50 -27.49
CA GLU A 183 -1.11 8.23 -28.15
C GLU A 183 -0.76 7.18 -27.07
N VAL A 184 -1.64 6.20 -26.85
CA VAL A 184 -1.50 5.27 -25.72
C VAL A 184 -0.92 3.93 -26.17
N TRP A 185 0.09 3.47 -25.43
CA TRP A 185 0.74 2.17 -25.59
C TRP A 185 0.52 1.32 -24.34
N ALA A 186 -0.11 0.16 -24.48
CA ALA A 186 -0.35 -0.78 -23.39
C ALA A 186 0.65 -1.94 -23.47
N VAL A 187 1.65 -1.98 -22.57
CA VAL A 187 2.71 -3.00 -22.57
C VAL A 187 2.39 -4.02 -21.48
N GLU A 188 2.30 -5.29 -21.86
CA GLU A 188 2.01 -6.39 -20.94
C GLU A 188 2.77 -7.67 -21.34
N LYS A 189 3.38 -8.34 -20.36
CA LYS A 189 4.11 -9.60 -20.61
C LYS A 189 3.19 -10.82 -20.50
N ASN A 190 2.20 -10.77 -19.60
CA ASN A 190 1.31 -11.88 -19.31
C ASN A 190 0.40 -12.14 -20.53
N PRO A 191 0.56 -13.29 -21.20
CA PRO A 191 -0.19 -13.58 -22.43
C PRO A 191 -1.70 -13.64 -22.20
N ASN A 192 -2.16 -13.99 -20.99
CA ASN A 192 -3.57 -14.10 -20.67
C ASN A 192 -4.22 -12.72 -20.54
N ALA A 193 -3.53 -11.78 -19.89
CA ALA A 193 -3.98 -10.40 -19.75
C ALA A 193 -3.94 -9.66 -21.10
N TYR A 194 -2.91 -9.91 -21.91
CA TYR A 194 -2.78 -9.39 -23.27
C TYR A 194 -4.00 -9.68 -24.17
N VAL A 195 -4.54 -10.90 -24.14
CA VAL A 195 -5.74 -11.26 -24.93
C VAL A 195 -6.94 -10.39 -24.54
N LEU A 196 -7.07 -10.07 -23.26
CA LEU A 196 -8.15 -9.20 -22.79
C LEU A 196 -7.92 -7.74 -23.19
N LEU A 197 -6.68 -7.25 -23.17
CA LEU A 197 -6.34 -5.92 -23.68
C LEU A 197 -6.69 -5.75 -25.16
N GLN A 198 -6.43 -6.77 -26.00
CA GLN A 198 -6.85 -6.74 -27.41
C GLN A 198 -8.36 -6.61 -27.54
N ARG A 199 -9.11 -7.38 -26.75
CA ARG A 199 -10.58 -7.31 -26.74
C ARG A 199 -11.09 -5.94 -26.27
N HIS A 200 -10.51 -5.37 -25.22
CA HIS A 200 -10.84 -4.02 -24.76
C HIS A 200 -10.53 -2.97 -25.83
N ASN A 201 -9.43 -3.14 -26.55
CA ASN A 201 -9.12 -2.22 -27.65
C ASN A 201 -10.19 -2.27 -28.74
N ASP A 202 -10.64 -3.47 -29.12
CA ASP A 202 -11.66 -3.64 -30.17
C ASP A 202 -13.07 -3.20 -29.72
N MET A 203 -13.42 -3.41 -28.44
CA MET A 203 -14.79 -3.21 -27.93
C MET A 203 -15.02 -1.89 -27.20
N ASP A 204 -14.01 -1.37 -26.49
CA ASP A 204 -14.15 -0.27 -25.53
C ASP A 204 -13.25 0.93 -25.83
N TRP A 205 -12.13 0.74 -26.55
CA TRP A 205 -11.19 1.81 -26.89
C TRP A 205 -11.15 2.14 -28.38
N ASP A 206 -12.12 1.68 -29.18
CA ASP A 206 -12.27 1.99 -30.60
C ASP A 206 -11.01 1.75 -31.46
N GLY A 207 -10.17 0.79 -31.06
CA GLY A 207 -8.92 0.45 -31.75
C GLY A 207 -7.80 1.49 -31.62
N VAL A 208 -7.93 2.49 -30.75
CA VAL A 208 -6.96 3.61 -30.66
C VAL A 208 -5.73 3.31 -29.81
N VAL A 209 -5.72 2.20 -29.05
CA VAL A 209 -4.60 1.83 -28.18
C VAL A 209 -3.66 0.86 -28.90
N ASN A 210 -2.36 1.13 -28.80
CA ASN A 210 -1.33 0.22 -29.30
C ASN A 210 -1.01 -0.83 -28.23
N VAL A 211 -1.54 -2.05 -28.37
CA VAL A 211 -1.32 -3.15 -27.40
C VAL A 211 -0.05 -3.93 -27.77
N VAL A 212 0.87 -4.07 -26.82
CA VAL A 212 2.18 -4.71 -27.01
C VAL A 212 2.36 -5.86 -26.02
N LYS A 213 2.56 -7.07 -26.56
CA LYS A 213 2.97 -8.23 -25.77
C LYS A 213 4.49 -8.24 -25.59
N SER A 214 4.98 -7.72 -24.48
CA SER A 214 6.42 -7.70 -24.18
C SER A 214 6.68 -7.54 -22.68
N ASP A 215 7.82 -8.05 -22.23
CA ASP A 215 8.42 -7.56 -20.99
C ASP A 215 8.87 -6.11 -21.23
N MET A 216 8.46 -5.17 -20.37
CA MET A 216 8.77 -3.75 -20.54
C MET A 216 10.28 -3.50 -20.65
N ARG A 217 11.10 -4.34 -20.01
CA ARG A 217 12.57 -4.25 -20.03
C ARG A 217 13.17 -4.62 -21.38
N ALA A 218 12.44 -5.36 -22.20
CA ALA A 218 12.82 -5.76 -23.54
C ALA A 218 12.13 -4.91 -24.64
N TRP A 219 11.17 -4.06 -24.25
CA TRP A 219 10.44 -3.23 -25.20
C TRP A 219 11.32 -2.11 -25.74
N LYS A 220 11.40 -1.99 -27.07
CA LYS A 220 12.28 -1.02 -27.74
C LYS A 220 11.69 0.39 -27.86
N GLY A 221 10.41 0.55 -27.49
CA GLY A 221 9.66 1.79 -27.61
C GLY A 221 8.55 1.73 -28.67
N PRO A 222 7.77 2.82 -28.80
CA PRO A 222 6.68 2.92 -29.75
C PRO A 222 7.20 2.86 -31.19
N LEU A 223 6.47 2.21 -32.10
CA LEU A 223 6.84 2.16 -33.52
C LEU A 223 6.48 3.49 -34.20
N VAL A 224 7.45 4.12 -34.84
CA VAL A 224 7.20 5.33 -35.64
C VAL A 224 6.76 4.88 -37.03
N ASN A 225 5.46 4.94 -37.32
CA ASN A 225 4.96 4.65 -38.67
C ASN A 225 5.42 5.75 -39.64
N PRO A 226 6.19 5.45 -40.70
CA PRO A 226 6.57 6.43 -41.72
C PRO A 226 5.42 6.77 -42.70
N THR A 227 4.25 6.16 -42.55
CA THR A 227 3.13 6.25 -43.50
C THR A 227 1.95 7.05 -42.95
N THR A 228 2.10 8.37 -42.89
CA THR A 228 0.99 9.34 -42.92
C THR A 228 1.28 10.46 -43.91
N THR A 229 1.53 10.08 -45.17
CA THR A 229 1.24 10.94 -46.34
C THR A 229 1.06 10.05 -47.56
N ILE A 230 -0.18 9.65 -47.85
CA ILE A 230 -0.54 9.20 -49.20
C ILE A 230 -0.64 10.45 -50.05
N GLY A 231 0.34 10.63 -50.94
CA GLY A 231 0.26 11.60 -52.03
C GLY A 231 1.09 12.87 -51.84
N GLN A 232 2.42 12.75 -51.94
CA GLN A 232 3.22 13.67 -52.77
C GLN A 232 4.64 13.12 -52.89
N ALA A 233 5.04 12.83 -54.13
CA ALA A 233 6.42 12.53 -54.46
C ALA A 233 7.28 13.77 -54.17
N VAL A 234 8.14 13.69 -53.17
CA VAL A 234 9.25 14.62 -52.97
C VAL A 234 10.50 13.80 -52.72
N THR A 235 11.37 13.77 -53.74
CA THR A 235 12.79 13.46 -53.61
C THR A 235 13.42 14.44 -52.62
N SER A 236 13.76 13.97 -51.43
CA SER A 236 14.70 14.67 -50.56
C SER A 236 15.54 13.66 -49.78
N THR A 237 16.83 13.68 -50.10
CA THR A 237 17.93 13.12 -49.32
C THR A 237 17.91 13.68 -47.90
N ALA A 238 17.33 12.95 -46.96
CA ALA A 238 17.47 13.18 -45.54
C ALA A 238 17.71 11.82 -44.86
N THR A 239 18.79 11.75 -44.11
CA THR A 239 19.27 10.62 -43.30
C THR A 239 18.12 9.96 -42.54
N SER A 240 17.85 8.69 -42.83
CA SER A 240 16.89 7.87 -42.09
C SER A 240 17.16 7.95 -40.57
N PRO A 241 16.13 8.03 -39.70
CA PRO A 241 16.36 7.84 -38.28
C PRO A 241 16.94 6.44 -38.07
N ALA A 242 18.03 6.34 -37.32
CA ALA A 242 18.80 5.11 -37.13
C ALA A 242 18.04 3.98 -36.40
N SER A 243 16.81 4.25 -35.92
CA SER A 243 15.95 3.32 -35.22
C SER A 243 14.48 3.54 -35.63
N PRO A 244 13.69 2.49 -35.90
CA PRO A 244 12.25 2.61 -36.19
C PRO A 244 11.41 2.89 -34.94
N TYR A 245 12.04 3.00 -33.76
CA TYR A 245 11.38 3.20 -32.47
C TYR A 245 11.49 4.65 -32.00
N GLY A 246 10.37 5.19 -31.51
CA GLY A 246 10.23 6.52 -30.94
C GLY A 246 10.45 6.52 -29.43
N LYS A 247 10.02 7.61 -28.79
CA LYS A 247 10.11 7.82 -27.33
C LYS A 247 8.73 7.97 -26.70
N VAL A 248 8.69 7.80 -25.39
CA VAL A 248 7.50 7.96 -24.54
C VAL A 248 7.65 9.24 -23.73
N ASP A 249 6.59 10.04 -23.66
CA ASP A 249 6.55 11.29 -22.90
C ASP A 249 6.16 11.03 -21.43
N ILE A 250 5.18 10.16 -21.20
CA ILE A 250 4.72 9.77 -19.86
C ILE A 250 4.69 8.25 -19.74
N LEU A 251 5.49 7.70 -18.84
CA LEU A 251 5.49 6.30 -18.47
C LEU A 251 4.65 6.10 -17.20
N VAL A 252 3.62 5.25 -17.28
CA VAL A 252 2.72 4.94 -16.16
C VAL A 252 2.88 3.47 -15.79
N SER A 253 3.02 3.18 -14.50
CA SER A 253 3.10 1.82 -13.98
C SER A 253 2.44 1.69 -12.60
N GLU A 254 2.00 0.48 -12.27
CA GLU A 254 1.54 0.10 -10.93
C GLU A 254 2.14 -1.27 -10.64
N LEU A 255 3.36 -1.24 -10.11
CA LEU A 255 4.20 -2.40 -9.80
C LEU A 255 4.56 -2.41 -8.31
N LEU A 256 3.73 -1.76 -7.48
CA LEU A 256 4.02 -1.54 -6.07
C LEU A 256 3.44 -2.68 -5.23
N GLY A 257 4.29 -3.27 -4.40
CA GLY A 257 3.83 -4.18 -3.36
C GLY A 257 3.51 -3.44 -2.05
N SER A 258 3.14 -4.21 -1.02
CA SER A 258 2.84 -3.70 0.33
C SER A 258 4.00 -2.97 1.03
N PHE A 259 5.22 -3.13 0.53
CA PHE A 259 6.43 -2.44 0.98
C PHE A 259 7.03 -1.58 -0.13
N ALA A 260 6.19 -1.12 -1.07
CA ALA A 260 6.53 -0.48 -2.33
C ALA A 260 7.41 -1.33 -3.27
N ASP A 261 8.70 -1.48 -2.97
CA ASP A 261 9.68 -2.06 -3.89
C ASP A 261 9.74 -3.60 -3.89
N ASN A 262 8.93 -4.27 -3.08
CA ASN A 262 8.96 -5.73 -2.92
C ASN A 262 8.42 -6.53 -4.12
N GLU A 263 7.86 -5.84 -5.12
CA GLU A 263 7.45 -6.43 -6.40
C GLU A 263 8.37 -6.01 -7.57
N LEU A 264 9.59 -5.56 -7.24
CA LEU A 264 10.66 -5.23 -8.20
C LEU A 264 10.36 -4.05 -9.13
N SER A 265 9.51 -3.12 -8.69
CA SER A 265 9.26 -1.86 -9.41
C SER A 265 10.54 -1.11 -9.80
N PRO A 266 11.60 -1.00 -8.95
CA PRO A 266 12.83 -0.32 -9.37
C PRO A 266 13.48 -1.00 -10.57
N GLU A 267 13.68 -2.31 -10.52
CA GLU A 267 14.31 -3.08 -11.59
C GLU A 267 13.51 -3.07 -12.90
N CYS A 268 12.17 -3.08 -12.80
CA CYS A 268 11.29 -2.98 -13.96
C CYS A 268 11.38 -1.60 -14.62
N LEU A 269 11.32 -0.52 -13.82
CA LEU A 269 11.34 0.85 -14.32
C LEU A 269 12.70 1.25 -14.89
N ASP A 270 13.79 0.84 -14.23
CA ASP A 270 15.15 1.01 -14.73
C ASP A 270 15.31 0.40 -16.13
N GLY A 271 14.73 -0.80 -16.32
CA GLY A 271 14.85 -1.55 -17.56
C GLY A 271 13.98 -1.03 -18.72
N VAL A 272 12.93 -0.24 -18.46
CA VAL A 272 12.12 0.40 -19.52
C VAL A 272 12.47 1.88 -19.72
N GLN A 273 13.20 2.50 -18.81
CA GLN A 273 13.50 3.94 -18.86
C GLN A 273 14.18 4.38 -20.16
N HIS A 274 14.91 3.50 -20.87
CA HIS A 274 15.51 3.84 -22.15
C HIS A 274 14.50 4.24 -23.23
N VAL A 275 13.20 3.94 -23.09
CA VAL A 275 12.15 4.41 -24.01
C VAL A 275 11.63 5.80 -23.65
N LEU A 276 11.90 6.28 -22.43
CA LEU A 276 11.42 7.57 -21.94
C LEU A 276 12.16 8.72 -22.64
N ALA A 277 11.46 9.83 -22.88
CA ALA A 277 12.01 11.06 -23.42
C ALA A 277 13.07 11.65 -22.46
N PRO A 278 14.34 11.84 -22.88
CA PRO A 278 15.44 12.15 -21.95
C PRO A 278 15.31 13.43 -21.13
N GLN A 279 14.68 14.47 -21.68
CA GLN A 279 14.66 15.81 -21.07
C GLN A 279 13.37 16.09 -20.29
N PHE A 280 12.24 15.65 -20.82
CA PHE A 280 10.90 16.02 -20.31
C PHE A 280 10.08 14.82 -19.87
N GLY A 281 10.61 13.60 -20.03
CA GLY A 281 9.90 12.38 -19.71
C GLY A 281 9.49 12.31 -18.25
N ILE A 282 8.23 11.91 -18.02
CA ILE A 282 7.65 11.77 -16.68
C ILE A 282 7.43 10.29 -16.39
N SER A 283 7.81 9.85 -15.19
CA SER A 283 7.37 8.57 -14.64
C SER A 283 6.24 8.79 -13.63
N ILE A 284 5.21 7.94 -13.69
CA ILE A 284 4.14 7.84 -12.71
C ILE A 284 4.12 6.37 -12.23
N PRO A 285 4.47 6.08 -10.96
CA PRO A 285 4.86 7.02 -9.91
C PRO A 285 6.20 7.72 -10.17
N SER A 286 6.35 8.92 -9.61
CA SER A 286 7.60 9.68 -9.61
C SER A 286 8.55 9.24 -8.48
N SER A 287 8.00 8.85 -7.33
CA SER A 287 8.78 8.22 -6.26
C SER A 287 7.91 7.40 -5.32
N TYR A 288 8.55 6.54 -4.53
CA TYR A 288 7.89 5.79 -3.47
C TYR A 288 8.85 5.43 -2.35
N THR A 289 8.31 5.36 -1.14
CA THR A 289 9.05 5.15 0.10
C THR A 289 8.52 3.94 0.85
N ALA A 290 9.43 3.10 1.34
CA ALA A 290 9.09 2.03 2.26
C ALA A 290 9.10 2.58 3.70
N HIS A 291 8.16 2.14 4.53
CA HIS A 291 8.03 2.58 5.93
C HIS A 291 7.83 1.38 6.86
N LEU A 292 8.38 1.42 8.07
CA LEU A 292 8.19 0.34 9.04
C LEU A 292 8.04 0.79 10.49
N THR A 293 7.53 -0.13 11.32
CA THR A 293 7.46 -0.01 12.79
C THR A 293 7.57 -1.40 13.44
N PRO A 294 8.24 -1.53 14.61
CA PRO A 294 8.19 -2.75 15.39
C PRO A 294 6.80 -2.96 16.01
N ILE A 295 6.33 -4.21 16.02
CA ILE A 295 5.01 -4.57 16.56
C ILE A 295 5.05 -5.81 17.46
N LEU A 296 4.13 -5.84 18.42
CA LEU A 296 3.72 -7.03 19.16
C LEU A 296 2.61 -7.73 18.34
N ALA A 297 2.80 -9.00 18.02
CA ALA A 297 1.89 -9.78 17.19
C ALA A 297 1.94 -11.29 17.56
N PRO A 298 1.51 -11.67 18.78
CA PRO A 298 1.68 -13.03 19.28
C PRO A 298 0.89 -14.07 18.47
N ARG A 299 -0.25 -13.68 17.90
CA ARG A 299 -1.07 -14.56 17.05
C ARG A 299 -0.34 -14.91 15.75
N LEU A 300 0.23 -13.92 15.06
CA LEU A 300 1.02 -14.14 13.84
C LEU A 300 2.26 -14.97 14.14
N HIS A 301 2.96 -14.64 15.24
CA HIS A 301 4.12 -15.42 15.67
C HIS A 301 3.78 -16.89 15.92
N ALA A 302 2.65 -17.18 16.58
CA ALA A 302 2.21 -18.54 16.82
C ALA A 302 1.90 -19.29 15.51
N ASP A 303 1.18 -18.67 14.58
CA ASP A 303 0.90 -19.27 13.26
C ASP A 303 2.20 -19.58 12.50
N ILE A 304 3.12 -18.61 12.41
CA ILE A 304 4.43 -18.80 11.76
C ILE A 304 5.24 -19.90 12.45
N SER A 305 5.24 -19.95 13.78
CA SER A 305 5.93 -21.00 14.54
C SER A 305 5.39 -22.39 14.22
N HIS A 306 4.07 -22.51 14.04
CA HIS A 306 3.45 -23.76 13.61
C HIS A 306 3.83 -24.13 12.17
N ARG A 307 3.86 -23.16 11.26
CA ARG A 307 4.31 -23.38 9.86
C ARG A 307 5.78 -23.76 9.78
N ALA A 308 6.62 -23.21 10.66
CA ALA A 308 8.05 -23.47 10.72
C ALA A 308 8.41 -24.94 10.98
N VAL A 309 7.47 -25.73 11.51
CA VAL A 309 7.63 -27.18 11.68
C VAL A 309 7.74 -27.91 10.34
N THR A 310 7.04 -27.43 9.31
CA THR A 310 7.02 -28.05 7.97
C THR A 310 7.76 -27.22 6.92
N ASP A 311 7.78 -25.90 7.08
CA ASP A 311 8.41 -24.96 6.16
C ASP A 311 9.57 -24.23 6.85
N THR A 312 10.79 -24.62 6.52
CA THR A 312 12.00 -24.02 7.10
C THR A 312 12.18 -22.54 6.76
N THR A 313 11.48 -22.01 5.75
CA THR A 313 11.53 -20.61 5.35
C THR A 313 10.45 -19.74 6.01
N ALA A 314 9.56 -20.34 6.82
CA ALA A 314 8.40 -19.64 7.36
C ALA A 314 8.78 -18.41 8.20
N THR A 315 9.86 -18.48 8.97
CA THR A 315 10.38 -17.36 9.81
C THR A 315 11.28 -16.39 9.05
N GLU A 316 11.62 -16.72 7.81
CA GLU A 316 12.49 -15.97 6.90
C GLU A 316 11.70 -15.32 5.76
N THR A 317 10.37 -15.51 5.73
CA THR A 317 9.49 -15.01 4.68
C THR A 317 8.73 -13.78 5.18
N PRO A 318 8.73 -12.64 4.45
CA PRO A 318 7.80 -11.56 4.72
C PRO A 318 6.39 -11.94 4.23
N TYR A 319 5.35 -11.53 4.94
CA TYR A 319 3.96 -11.89 4.61
C TYR A 319 3.09 -10.66 4.39
N VAL A 320 2.22 -10.69 3.38
CA VAL A 320 1.11 -9.75 3.28
C VAL A 320 0.02 -10.20 4.25
N VAL A 321 -0.46 -9.30 5.10
CA VAL A 321 -1.42 -9.63 6.16
C VAL A 321 -2.25 -8.42 6.58
N MET A 322 -3.57 -8.60 6.71
CA MET A 322 -4.42 -7.62 7.36
C MET A 322 -4.19 -7.67 8.88
N LEU A 323 -3.25 -6.84 9.37
CA LEU A 323 -2.89 -6.77 10.78
C LEU A 323 -4.12 -6.42 11.63
N HIS A 324 -4.46 -7.28 12.60
CA HIS A 324 -5.63 -7.09 13.45
C HIS A 324 -5.30 -7.23 14.94
N ALA A 325 -4.76 -8.36 15.38
CA ALA A 325 -4.40 -8.60 16.78
C ALA A 325 -2.96 -8.18 17.08
N ILE A 326 -2.68 -6.87 16.95
CA ILE A 326 -1.34 -6.29 17.13
C ILE A 326 -1.32 -5.14 18.13
N ASP A 327 -0.13 -4.78 18.59
CA ASP A 327 0.14 -3.50 19.25
C ASP A 327 1.37 -2.82 18.64
N TYR A 328 1.31 -1.50 18.47
CA TYR A 328 2.45 -0.69 18.02
C TYR A 328 3.34 -0.40 19.21
N LEU A 329 4.58 -0.86 19.15
CA LEU A 329 5.51 -0.75 20.27
C LEU A 329 6.15 0.64 20.37
N ALA A 330 6.36 1.28 19.22
CA ALA A 330 6.98 2.59 19.13
C ALA A 330 6.01 3.72 19.50
N THR A 331 6.49 4.66 20.31
CA THR A 331 5.80 5.93 20.58
C THR A 331 6.36 7.03 19.67
N THR A 332 5.50 7.95 19.24
CA THR A 332 5.95 9.14 18.52
C THR A 332 6.57 10.13 19.50
N VAL A 333 7.83 10.48 19.26
CA VAL A 333 8.55 11.56 19.95
C VAL A 333 9.22 12.48 18.90
N PRO A 334 9.68 13.69 19.26
CA PRO A 334 10.40 14.55 18.33
C PRO A 334 11.52 13.78 17.62
N ASP A 335 11.62 13.96 16.30
CA ASP A 335 12.58 13.31 15.40
C ASP A 335 12.49 11.77 15.28
N HIS A 336 11.61 11.12 16.04
CA HIS A 336 11.40 9.67 15.99
C HIS A 336 9.89 9.34 15.96
N PRO A 337 9.25 9.43 14.77
CA PRO A 337 7.86 9.03 14.63
C PRO A 337 7.70 7.52 14.87
N ARG A 338 6.48 7.10 15.22
CA ARG A 338 6.19 5.67 15.48
C ARG A 338 6.40 4.79 14.24
N ILE A 339 6.10 5.33 13.06
CA ILE A 339 6.33 4.69 11.75
C ILE A 339 7.38 5.53 11.04
N GLN A 340 8.49 4.92 10.62
CA GLN A 340 9.63 5.63 10.06
C GLN A 340 9.89 5.19 8.62
N GLN A 341 10.29 6.14 7.79
CA GLN A 341 10.76 5.88 6.44
C GLN A 341 12.07 5.10 6.48
N VAL A 342 12.16 4.09 5.63
CA VAL A 342 13.32 3.20 5.52
C VAL A 342 14.23 3.66 4.38
N TRP A 343 13.66 3.83 3.18
CA TRP A 343 14.35 4.31 1.98
C TRP A 343 13.34 4.81 0.94
N GLU A 344 13.86 5.43 -0.12
CA GLU A 344 13.11 5.93 -1.27
C GLU A 344 13.70 5.40 -2.59
N PHE A 345 12.84 5.24 -3.59
CA PHE A 345 13.19 5.11 -4.99
C PHE A 345 12.51 6.24 -5.78
N VAL A 346 13.23 6.81 -6.75
CA VAL A 346 12.79 7.95 -7.55
C VAL A 346 12.95 7.60 -9.03
N HIS A 347 11.96 7.98 -9.84
CA HIS A 347 11.87 7.70 -11.27
C HIS A 347 11.56 8.98 -12.06
N PRO A 348 12.23 9.25 -13.19
CA PRO A 348 13.32 8.46 -13.75
C PRO A 348 14.65 8.61 -12.97
N LEU A 349 15.52 7.61 -13.08
CA LEU A 349 16.89 7.67 -12.60
C LEU A 349 17.77 8.59 -13.48
N PRO A 350 18.85 9.17 -12.93
CA PRO A 350 19.85 9.85 -13.75
C PRO A 350 20.49 8.92 -14.78
N GLU A 351 20.72 9.42 -16.01
CA GLU A 351 21.35 8.63 -17.09
C GLU A 351 22.71 8.05 -16.69
N SER A 352 23.48 8.77 -15.86
CA SER A 352 24.76 8.30 -15.34
C SER A 352 24.64 7.01 -14.53
N THR A 353 23.56 6.86 -13.76
CA THR A 353 23.31 5.66 -12.94
C THR A 353 23.05 4.46 -13.84
N LEU A 354 22.21 4.62 -14.87
CA LEU A 354 21.92 3.56 -15.84
C LEU A 354 23.14 3.21 -16.68
N ALA A 355 23.96 4.19 -17.09
CA ALA A 355 25.19 3.94 -17.83
C ALA A 355 26.20 3.12 -17.01
N ILE A 356 26.32 3.38 -15.70
CA ILE A 356 27.15 2.59 -14.79
C ILE A 356 26.60 1.17 -14.64
N ALA A 357 25.29 1.03 -14.46
CA ALA A 357 24.62 -0.27 -14.36
C ALA A 357 24.85 -1.13 -15.62
N GLU A 358 24.72 -0.55 -16.81
CA GLU A 358 24.94 -1.25 -18.08
C GLU A 358 26.43 -1.62 -18.28
N ALA A 359 27.35 -0.72 -17.91
CA ALA A 359 28.78 -1.01 -17.98
C ALA A 359 29.18 -2.19 -17.07
N ARG A 360 28.53 -2.33 -15.90
CA ARG A 360 28.71 -3.47 -15.00
C ARG A 360 28.11 -4.76 -15.55
N ARG A 361 26.91 -4.69 -16.12
CA ARG A 361 26.27 -5.82 -16.83
C ARG A 361 27.15 -6.39 -17.95
N GLY A 362 27.92 -5.54 -18.63
CA GLY A 362 28.86 -5.94 -19.67
C GLY A 362 30.21 -6.50 -19.18
N GLY A 363 30.42 -6.65 -17.88
CA GLY A 363 31.69 -7.14 -17.31
C GLY A 363 32.85 -6.13 -17.36
N GLY A 364 32.55 -4.83 -17.41
CA GLY A 364 33.54 -3.76 -17.55
C GLY A 364 34.51 -3.62 -16.37
N VAL A 365 35.81 -3.51 -16.67
CA VAL A 365 36.93 -3.40 -15.70
C VAL A 365 36.88 -2.11 -14.85
N SER A 366 36.14 -1.10 -15.29
CA SER A 366 35.92 0.18 -14.57
C SER A 366 34.95 0.06 -13.39
N GLY A 367 34.31 -1.10 -13.19
CA GLY A 367 33.33 -1.34 -12.14
C GLY A 367 33.88 -1.80 -10.78
N GLY A 368 35.20 -2.03 -10.65
CA GLY A 368 35.79 -2.57 -9.43
C GLY A 368 35.52 -4.08 -9.28
N GLY A 369 36.56 -4.84 -8.92
CA GLY A 369 36.51 -6.31 -8.91
C GLY A 369 35.46 -6.89 -7.96
N GLY A 370 34.70 -7.85 -8.47
CA GLY A 370 33.72 -8.63 -7.71
C GLY A 370 32.50 -7.81 -7.35
N GLY A 371 31.41 -7.94 -8.12
CA GLY A 371 30.12 -7.40 -7.72
C GLY A 371 29.73 -7.93 -6.35
N SER A 372 28.79 -7.24 -5.69
CA SER A 372 28.15 -7.47 -4.39
C SER A 372 28.70 -8.66 -3.61
N MET A 373 29.00 -8.53 -2.31
CA MET A 373 29.37 -9.66 -1.44
C MET A 373 28.44 -10.90 -1.54
N ALA A 374 27.28 -10.77 -2.22
CA ALA A 374 26.37 -11.83 -2.62
C ALA A 374 26.63 -12.55 -3.97
N GLY A 375 27.58 -12.14 -4.82
CA GLY A 375 28.04 -12.88 -6.02
C GLY A 375 27.47 -12.47 -7.39
N GLY A 376 27.07 -11.21 -7.58
CA GLY A 376 26.54 -10.68 -8.85
C GLY A 376 27.59 -9.95 -9.73
N ASP A 377 27.16 -9.50 -10.91
CA ASP A 377 27.91 -8.62 -11.85
C ASP A 377 27.92 -7.14 -11.41
N GLY A 378 27.09 -6.77 -10.43
CA GLY A 378 26.98 -5.44 -9.84
C GLY A 378 26.02 -4.49 -10.58
N ALA A 379 25.27 -4.99 -11.57
CA ALA A 379 24.40 -4.19 -12.44
C ALA A 379 23.20 -3.60 -11.70
N ASN A 380 22.72 -4.25 -10.64
CA ASN A 380 21.58 -3.81 -9.83
C ASN A 380 22.00 -3.22 -8.46
N GLU A 381 23.30 -3.02 -8.22
CA GLU A 381 23.80 -2.55 -6.92
C GLU A 381 23.27 -1.17 -6.52
N HIS A 382 23.00 -0.29 -7.49
CA HIS A 382 22.43 1.03 -7.22
C HIS A 382 21.03 0.95 -6.61
N ASN A 383 20.36 -0.20 -6.70
CA ASN A 383 19.07 -0.48 -6.06
C ASN A 383 19.20 -1.19 -4.70
N THR A 384 20.41 -1.46 -4.22
CA THR A 384 20.61 -1.94 -2.84
C THR A 384 20.34 -0.82 -1.84
N ARG A 385 19.83 -1.17 -0.66
CA ARG A 385 19.51 -0.20 0.40
C ARG A 385 19.90 -0.76 1.77
N HIS A 386 20.20 0.15 2.69
CA HIS A 386 20.39 -0.14 4.10
C HIS A 386 19.82 1.02 4.90
N SER A 387 19.05 0.72 5.93
CA SER A 387 18.57 1.71 6.88
C SER A 387 18.65 1.19 8.30
N ARG A 388 18.92 2.12 9.22
CA ARG A 388 18.97 1.89 10.66
C ARG A 388 18.14 2.97 11.33
N MET A 389 16.97 2.59 11.84
CA MET A 389 16.08 3.52 12.53
C MET A 389 15.97 3.22 14.02
N LYS A 390 15.65 4.26 14.80
CA LYS A 390 15.51 4.20 16.26
C LYS A 390 14.08 4.49 16.65
N PHE A 391 13.49 3.60 17.43
CA PHE A 391 12.12 3.66 17.92
C PHE A 391 12.12 3.76 19.43
N VAL A 392 11.51 4.81 19.96
CA VAL A 392 11.38 5.02 21.40
C VAL A 392 10.18 4.24 21.93
N CYS A 393 10.41 3.34 22.89
CA CYS A 393 9.39 2.46 23.46
C CYS A 393 9.27 2.74 24.96
N ARG A 394 8.18 3.41 25.35
CA ARG A 394 7.94 3.83 26.75
C ARG A 394 7.60 2.65 27.66
N ASN A 395 6.78 1.73 27.17
CA ASN A 395 6.30 0.58 27.93
C ASN A 395 7.10 -0.66 27.54
N ARG A 396 7.38 -1.55 28.51
CA ARG A 396 7.95 -2.88 28.25
C ARG A 396 7.09 -3.63 27.23
N GLY A 397 7.73 -4.46 26.43
CA GLY A 397 7.03 -5.22 25.41
C GLY A 397 7.84 -6.38 24.86
N VAL A 398 7.23 -7.06 23.88
CA VAL A 398 7.86 -8.13 23.12
C VAL A 398 7.68 -7.83 21.64
N VAL A 399 8.79 -7.75 20.91
CA VAL A 399 8.78 -7.60 19.45
C VAL A 399 8.61 -8.98 18.84
N ASN A 400 7.55 -9.16 18.04
CA ASN A 400 7.37 -10.38 17.24
C ASN A 400 7.79 -10.20 15.78
N GLY A 401 7.88 -8.96 15.32
CA GLY A 401 8.21 -8.63 13.94
C GLY A 401 8.06 -7.14 13.66
N LEU A 402 8.18 -6.80 12.38
CA LEU A 402 8.06 -5.44 11.86
C LEU A 402 6.85 -5.37 10.94
N ALA A 403 5.99 -4.37 11.12
CA ALA A 403 4.97 -4.04 10.14
C ALA A 403 5.54 -3.06 9.12
N GLY A 404 5.35 -3.36 7.84
CA GLY A 404 5.77 -2.54 6.72
C GLY A 404 4.60 -1.97 5.94
N TYR A 405 4.81 -0.76 5.44
CA TYR A 405 3.86 0.06 4.68
C TYR A 405 4.62 0.79 3.57
N PHE A 406 3.90 1.56 2.75
CA PHE A 406 4.51 2.48 1.80
C PHE A 406 3.73 3.78 1.62
N GLU A 407 4.42 4.78 1.10
CA GLU A 407 3.83 5.96 0.46
C GLU A 407 4.38 6.09 -0.96
N ALA A 408 3.62 6.68 -1.87
CA ALA A 408 4.04 6.92 -3.24
C ALA A 408 3.63 8.32 -3.68
N VAL A 409 4.54 9.05 -4.30
CA VAL A 409 4.22 10.26 -5.05
C VAL A 409 3.95 9.81 -6.48
N LEU A 410 2.69 9.89 -6.91
CA LEU A 410 2.33 9.56 -8.28
C LEU A 410 2.82 10.63 -9.25
N TYR A 411 2.55 11.89 -8.92
CA TYR A 411 2.99 13.05 -9.68
C TYR A 411 3.21 14.26 -8.76
N ASP A 412 4.29 15.00 -8.98
CA ASP A 412 4.57 16.28 -8.32
C ASP A 412 4.36 17.42 -9.32
N GLY A 413 3.23 18.12 -9.19
CA GLY A 413 2.90 19.30 -10.00
C GLY A 413 3.49 20.61 -9.46
N GLY A 414 4.43 20.53 -8.50
CA GLY A 414 5.05 21.70 -7.88
C GLY A 414 4.04 22.55 -7.12
N VAL A 415 3.67 23.70 -7.69
CA VAL A 415 2.77 24.67 -7.04
C VAL A 415 1.34 24.13 -6.90
N GLU A 416 0.90 23.27 -7.83
CA GLU A 416 -0.43 22.64 -7.77
C GLU A 416 -0.51 21.48 -6.76
N GLY A 417 0.63 21.15 -6.13
CA GLY A 417 0.74 20.09 -5.12
C GLY A 417 1.03 18.72 -5.71
N LYS A 418 1.10 17.74 -4.80
CA LYS A 418 1.43 16.35 -5.11
C LYS A 418 0.18 15.48 -5.14
N VAL A 419 0.11 14.56 -6.08
CA VAL A 419 -0.84 13.44 -6.06
C VAL A 419 -0.14 12.26 -5.39
N GLU A 420 -0.57 11.90 -4.18
CA GLU A 420 0.11 10.89 -3.35
C GLU A 420 -0.81 9.74 -2.96
N LEU A 421 -0.22 8.56 -2.79
CA LEU A 421 -0.84 7.38 -2.19
C LEU A 421 -0.15 7.02 -0.87
N SER A 422 -0.89 6.45 0.07
CA SER A 422 -0.34 5.92 1.32
C SER A 422 -1.11 4.70 1.81
N THR A 423 -0.38 3.71 2.32
CA THR A 423 -0.92 2.59 3.10
C THR A 423 -0.63 2.75 4.59
N ARG A 424 0.04 3.82 5.01
CA ARG A 424 0.40 4.03 6.40
C ARG A 424 -0.85 4.37 7.23
N PRO A 425 -1.07 3.70 8.38
CA PRO A 425 -2.24 3.94 9.22
C PRO A 425 -2.41 5.37 9.73
N ASP A 426 -1.33 6.17 9.80
CA ASP A 426 -1.37 7.55 10.26
C ASP A 426 -1.59 8.59 9.14
N THR A 427 -1.42 8.23 7.86
CA THR A 427 -1.60 9.15 6.72
C THR A 427 -2.61 8.67 5.68
N ILE A 428 -3.10 7.42 5.77
CA ILE A 428 -4.03 6.84 4.80
C ILE A 428 -5.35 7.62 4.68
N ASP A 429 -5.91 8.12 5.79
CA ASP A 429 -7.16 8.88 5.75
C ASP A 429 -7.02 10.24 5.05
N GLU A 430 -5.82 10.82 5.06
CA GLU A 430 -5.52 12.08 4.37
C GLU A 430 -5.19 11.84 2.89
N LYS A 431 -4.35 10.84 2.60
CA LYS A 431 -3.77 10.63 1.27
C LYS A 431 -4.54 9.65 0.39
N SER A 432 -5.18 8.64 0.97
CA SER A 432 -5.77 7.51 0.22
C SER A 432 -6.97 6.91 0.95
N LYS A 433 -7.86 7.78 1.42
CA LYS A 433 -9.03 7.37 2.18
C LYS A 433 -9.82 6.31 1.42
N ASP A 434 -10.22 5.25 2.13
CA ASP A 434 -11.02 4.12 1.61
C ASP A 434 -10.29 3.21 0.59
N MET A 435 -8.99 3.38 0.36
CA MET A 435 -8.19 2.48 -0.47
C MET A 435 -8.11 1.06 0.13
N ILE A 436 -8.20 0.03 -0.71
CA ILE A 436 -8.29 -1.38 -0.30
C ILE A 436 -7.27 -2.31 -0.96
N SER A 437 -6.48 -1.82 -1.92
CA SER A 437 -5.59 -2.63 -2.77
C SER A 437 -4.47 -3.35 -2.02
N TRP A 438 -4.00 -2.83 -0.89
CA TRP A 438 -2.84 -3.35 -0.18
C TRP A 438 -3.14 -3.57 1.29
N PHE A 439 -2.89 -4.79 1.76
CA PHE A 439 -2.64 -5.03 3.17
C PHE A 439 -1.17 -4.75 3.53
N PRO A 440 -0.86 -4.44 4.79
CA PRO A 440 0.52 -4.30 5.24
C PRO A 440 1.37 -5.56 5.00
N ILE A 441 2.69 -5.39 4.95
CA ILE A 441 3.63 -6.50 4.99
C ILE A 441 4.11 -6.73 6.44
N PHE A 442 4.43 -7.97 6.79
CA PHE A 442 4.96 -8.36 8.09
C PHE A 442 6.28 -9.10 7.95
N PHE A 443 7.35 -8.57 8.55
CA PHE A 443 8.67 -9.20 8.65
C PHE A 443 8.81 -9.88 10.02
N PRO A 444 8.73 -11.22 10.10
CA PRO A 444 8.74 -11.93 11.38
C PRO A 444 10.13 -11.94 12.04
N LEU A 445 10.16 -11.95 13.37
CA LEU A 445 11.34 -12.41 14.12
C LEU A 445 11.18 -13.88 14.45
N LYS A 446 12.22 -14.66 14.18
CA LYS A 446 12.24 -16.10 14.50
C LYS A 446 12.07 -16.36 15.99
N ASN A 447 12.73 -15.56 16.82
CA ASN A 447 12.58 -15.58 18.27
C ASN A 447 12.08 -14.20 18.73
N PRO A 448 11.00 -14.11 19.54
CA PRO A 448 10.52 -12.83 20.04
C PRO A 448 11.56 -12.14 20.92
N LEU A 449 11.67 -10.81 20.79
CA LEU A 449 12.61 -10.01 21.56
C LEU A 449 11.90 -9.21 22.64
N TYR A 450 12.11 -9.56 23.91
CA TYR A 450 11.63 -8.79 25.05
C TYR A 450 12.51 -7.55 25.31
N TYR A 451 11.89 -6.47 25.76
CA TYR A 451 12.57 -5.27 26.26
C TYR A 451 11.79 -4.63 27.43
N PRO A 452 12.48 -4.00 28.40
CA PRO A 452 11.88 -3.34 29.56
C PRO A 452 11.31 -1.95 29.23
N ASP A 453 10.68 -1.31 30.21
CA ASP A 453 10.19 0.08 30.10
C ASP A 453 11.35 1.03 29.72
N ASP A 454 11.01 2.15 29.08
CA ASP A 454 11.94 3.22 28.67
C ASP A 454 13.14 2.73 27.84
N SER A 455 12.87 1.84 26.88
CA SER A 455 13.87 1.29 25.97
C SER A 455 13.85 1.98 24.60
N GLU A 456 14.99 1.91 23.92
CA GLU A 456 15.10 2.24 22.50
C GLU A 456 15.25 0.94 21.70
N LEU A 457 14.35 0.71 20.75
CA LEU A 457 14.52 -0.35 19.76
C LEU A 457 15.21 0.22 18.53
N GLU A 458 16.23 -0.46 18.06
CA GLU A 458 16.91 -0.11 16.84
C GLU A 458 16.68 -1.20 15.81
N VAL A 459 16.15 -0.81 14.66
CA VAL A 459 15.84 -1.75 13.57
C VAL A 459 16.82 -1.48 12.45
N SER A 460 17.55 -2.51 12.04
CA SER A 460 18.39 -2.49 10.85
C SER A 460 17.75 -3.37 9.77
N ILE A 461 17.61 -2.85 8.57
CA ILE A 461 17.04 -3.57 7.43
C ILE A 461 17.84 -3.27 6.17
N TRP A 462 18.01 -4.29 5.33
CA TRP A 462 18.75 -4.23 4.07
C TRP A 462 17.88 -4.73 2.93
N ARG A 463 18.02 -4.11 1.77
CA ARG A 463 17.57 -4.61 0.47
C ARG A 463 18.80 -5.00 -0.32
N GLN A 464 18.90 -6.27 -0.69
CA GLN A 464 20.09 -6.87 -1.28
C GLN A 464 19.77 -7.51 -2.62
N THR A 465 20.78 -7.67 -3.46
CA THR A 465 20.67 -8.31 -4.78
C THR A 465 21.95 -9.06 -5.16
N ASP A 466 21.79 -10.07 -6.01
CA ASP A 466 22.85 -10.83 -6.68
C ASP A 466 22.70 -10.77 -8.22
N ASP A 467 22.01 -9.74 -8.72
CA ASP A 467 21.64 -9.53 -10.13
C ASP A 467 20.69 -10.58 -10.74
N ARG A 468 20.30 -11.62 -9.98
CA ARG A 468 19.27 -12.59 -10.38
C ARG A 468 18.03 -12.50 -9.52
N LYS A 469 18.19 -12.14 -8.27
CA LYS A 469 17.10 -11.94 -7.31
C LYS A 469 17.34 -10.74 -6.41
N VAL A 470 16.27 -10.31 -5.76
CA VAL A 470 16.28 -9.31 -4.69
C VAL A 470 15.68 -9.91 -3.43
N TRP A 471 16.24 -9.58 -2.27
CA TRP A 471 15.71 -10.00 -0.98
C TRP A 471 15.93 -8.95 0.10
N TYR A 472 15.31 -9.17 1.25
CA TYR A 472 15.48 -8.34 2.44
C TYR A 472 16.18 -9.10 3.54
N GLU A 473 16.95 -8.38 4.35
CA GLU A 473 17.50 -8.86 5.61
C GLU A 473 17.10 -7.88 6.71
N TRP A 474 16.79 -8.34 7.92
CA TRP A 474 16.34 -7.48 9.01
C TRP A 474 16.78 -7.99 10.38
N MET A 475 16.98 -7.05 11.31
CA MET A 475 17.39 -7.32 12.68
C MET A 475 16.85 -6.23 13.61
N VAL A 476 16.54 -6.62 14.85
CA VAL A 476 16.12 -5.69 15.91
C VAL A 476 17.07 -5.81 17.09
N GLU A 477 17.55 -4.67 17.59
CA GLU A 477 18.34 -4.56 18.80
C GLU A 477 17.57 -3.75 19.84
N ALA A 478 17.62 -4.16 21.11
CA ALA A 478 17.01 -3.42 22.21
C ALA A 478 18.10 -2.75 23.06
N PHE A 479 17.89 -1.49 23.43
CA PHE A 479 18.80 -0.70 24.25
C PHE A 479 18.06 -0.05 25.42
N ALA A 480 18.74 0.06 26.56
CA ALA A 480 18.32 0.94 27.67
C ALA A 480 19.29 2.11 27.83
N MET A 481 18.77 3.26 28.21
CA MET A 481 19.59 4.41 28.60
C MET A 481 20.16 4.19 30.00
N VAL A 482 21.48 4.18 30.12
CA VAL A 482 22.21 4.04 31.42
C VAL A 482 22.87 5.36 31.85
N GLY A 483 22.66 6.42 31.07
CA GLY A 483 23.10 7.79 31.33
C GLY A 483 22.69 8.71 30.17
N PRO A 484 22.94 10.03 30.25
CA PRO A 484 22.41 10.99 29.28
C PRO A 484 22.81 10.75 27.82
N ALA A 485 24.01 10.21 27.58
CA ALA A 485 24.54 9.90 26.25
C ALA A 485 25.02 8.45 26.11
N LYS A 486 24.69 7.60 27.10
CA LYS A 486 25.17 6.21 27.14
C LYS A 486 23.98 5.26 27.12
N ARG A 487 23.89 4.49 26.05
CA ARG A 487 22.95 3.37 25.94
C ARG A 487 23.68 2.04 26.10
N MET A 488 23.00 1.06 26.68
CA MET A 488 23.47 -0.31 26.84
C MET A 488 22.56 -1.24 26.06
N ARG A 489 23.14 -2.11 25.22
CA ARG A 489 22.36 -3.12 24.50
C ARG A 489 21.89 -4.21 25.46
N LEU A 490 20.59 -4.46 25.48
CA LEU A 490 19.93 -5.46 26.31
C LEU A 490 19.82 -6.81 25.60
N GLY A 491 19.58 -6.78 24.29
CA GLY A 491 19.39 -7.98 23.48
C GLY A 491 19.34 -7.66 22.00
N MET A 492 19.39 -8.70 21.18
CA MET A 492 19.23 -8.62 19.73
C MET A 492 18.44 -9.83 19.24
N SER A 493 17.71 -9.67 18.14
CA SER A 493 17.16 -10.78 17.39
C SER A 493 18.24 -11.49 16.58
N GLU A 494 17.96 -12.71 16.12
CA GLU A 494 18.66 -13.27 14.95
C GLU A 494 18.39 -12.38 13.72
N VAL A 495 19.30 -12.42 12.74
CA VAL A 495 19.09 -11.75 11.45
C VAL A 495 18.10 -12.59 10.64
N GLY A 496 16.93 -12.02 10.33
CA GLY A 496 16.01 -12.59 9.35
C GLY A 496 16.51 -12.31 7.94
N SER A 497 16.34 -13.25 7.02
CA SER A 497 16.76 -13.10 5.63
C SER A 497 15.80 -13.80 4.67
N SER A 498 15.16 -13.04 3.78
CA SER A 498 14.28 -13.60 2.75
C SER A 498 15.03 -14.12 1.53
N ARG A 499 16.36 -14.30 1.61
CA ARG A 499 17.19 -14.70 0.46
C ARG A 499 16.76 -16.01 -0.19
N LYS A 500 16.22 -16.96 0.57
CA LYS A 500 15.72 -18.25 0.05
C LYS A 500 14.44 -18.12 -0.78
N VAL A 501 13.64 -17.09 -0.49
CA VAL A 501 12.35 -16.78 -1.15
C VAL A 501 12.41 -15.44 -1.88
N GLY A 502 13.62 -14.97 -2.22
CA GLY A 502 13.83 -13.67 -2.86
C GLY A 502 13.14 -13.60 -4.22
N CYS A 503 12.65 -12.42 -4.56
CA CYS A 503 11.94 -12.17 -5.83
C CYS A 503 12.93 -12.29 -7.00
N LEU A 504 12.57 -13.08 -8.01
CA LEU A 504 13.40 -13.30 -9.21
C LEU A 504 13.18 -12.17 -10.22
N MET A 505 14.27 -11.65 -10.79
CA MET A 505 14.25 -10.66 -11.87
C MET A 505 14.00 -11.27 -13.23
#